data_AF-W6V505-F1
#
_entry.id   AF-W6V505-F1
#
_cell.length_a   1.000
_cell.length_b   1.000
_cell.length_c   1.000
_cell.angle_alpha   90.00
_cell.angle_beta   90.00
_cell.angle_gamma   90.00
#
_symmetry.space_group_name_H-M   'P 1'
#
loop_
_entity.id
_entity.type
_entity.pdbx_description
1 polymer ?
#
loop_
_entity_poly.entity_id
_entity_poly.type
_entity_poly.pdbx_seq_one_letter_code
_entity_poly.pdbx_strand_id
1 'polypeptide(L)'
;MQRVATCTRETAFVTAAWAAGAVQAVTRACSRGRISTCDCDISRRGGLKAADSEGAFTWGGCSDPIRFGMRLVRLLQEPRITSAKDADSRRRLRIHALGGKKSDTREKRGSDDDVMARCLIDVHNQKVGRRFIWQSREKKCKCHGVSGACTLRTCWQRVGAFRGVGDLLKKAYSNALQVSFDAATRQLRRLADPLYFGGMPLPAGHLMKRSTSWFVGSNGGNPLAWQRRRRETQFGEKWIKRQKDKLVYLDYSPDYCKADHRIGKATVVQRLYERCVRTVHQQNP
;
A
#
# COMPACT_ATOMS: atom_id res chain seq x y z
N MET A 1 -2.23 -10.25 27.39
CA MET A 1 -2.84 -10.11 26.05
C MET A 1 -2.86 -8.64 25.64
N GLN A 2 -2.09 -8.23 24.64
CA GLN A 2 -2.29 -6.97 23.92
C GLN A 2 -1.51 -7.01 22.59
N ARG A 3 -2.21 -7.42 21.53
CA ARG A 3 -1.73 -7.30 20.14
C ARG A 3 -2.10 -5.90 19.64
N VAL A 4 -1.28 -4.89 19.95
CA VAL A 4 -1.52 -3.50 19.51
C VAL A 4 -0.67 -3.17 18.29
N ALA A 5 -1.06 -3.72 17.16
CA ALA A 5 -0.75 -3.13 15.86
C ALA A 5 -1.83 -3.62 14.90
N THR A 6 -2.98 -2.95 15.01
CA THR A 6 -4.17 -3.14 14.20
C THR A 6 -3.91 -2.59 12.79
N CYS A 7 -4.21 -3.37 11.76
CA CYS A 7 -4.07 -2.98 10.36
C CYS A 7 -5.27 -2.13 9.93
N THR A 8 -5.43 -0.95 10.54
CA THR A 8 -6.53 -0.01 10.30
C THR A 8 -6.27 0.87 9.07
N ARG A 9 -7.31 1.58 8.63
CA ARG A 9 -7.23 2.55 7.54
C ARG A 9 -6.22 3.67 7.82
N GLU A 10 -6.08 4.09 9.08
CA GLU A 10 -5.14 5.14 9.49
C GLU A 10 -3.69 4.64 9.38
N THR A 11 -3.42 3.41 9.83
CA THR A 11 -2.08 2.82 9.69
C THR A 11 -1.69 2.66 8.22
N ALA A 12 -2.63 2.25 7.36
CA ALA A 12 -2.41 2.18 5.92
C ALA A 12 -1.97 3.53 5.32
N PHE A 13 -2.61 4.62 5.75
CA PHE A 13 -2.24 5.98 5.34
C PHE A 13 -0.85 6.38 5.85
N VAL A 14 -0.57 6.14 7.13
CA VAL A 14 0.73 6.49 7.74
C VAL A 14 1.87 5.71 7.07
N THR A 15 1.70 4.41 6.85
CA THR A 15 2.68 3.57 6.16
C THR A 15 2.96 4.08 4.74
N ALA A 16 1.92 4.45 3.98
CA ALA A 16 2.07 5.01 2.65
C ALA A 16 2.74 6.40 2.67
N ALA A 17 2.34 7.27 3.60
CA ALA A 17 2.90 8.61 3.75
C ALA A 17 4.39 8.56 4.13
N TRP A 18 4.77 7.64 5.02
CA TRP A 18 6.16 7.43 5.41
C TRP A 18 7.03 6.98 4.24
N ALA A 19 6.55 6.02 3.44
CA ALA A 19 7.24 5.59 2.22
C ALA A 19 7.39 6.72 1.20
N ALA A 20 6.32 7.51 0.99
CA ALA A 20 6.34 8.65 0.09
C ALA A 20 7.35 9.72 0.58
N GLY A 21 7.31 10.08 1.86
CA GLY A 21 8.21 11.06 2.48
C GLY A 21 9.66 10.63 2.39
N ALA A 22 9.96 9.36 2.67
CA ALA A 22 11.31 8.81 2.53
C ALA A 22 11.83 8.91 1.09
N VAL A 23 11.01 8.60 0.08
CA VAL A 23 11.42 8.74 -1.33
C VAL A 23 11.71 10.19 -1.66
N GLN A 24 10.83 11.12 -1.26
CA GLN A 24 11.03 12.53 -1.54
C GLN A 24 12.31 13.08 -0.88
N ALA A 25 12.58 12.68 0.37
CA ALA A 25 13.77 13.09 1.11
C ALA A 25 15.06 12.58 0.44
N VAL A 26 15.12 11.28 0.14
CA VAL A 26 16.26 10.65 -0.55
C VAL A 26 16.50 11.30 -1.90
N THR A 27 15.45 11.43 -2.72
CA THR A 27 15.57 11.99 -4.07
C THR A 27 16.07 13.44 -4.04
N ARG A 28 15.58 14.28 -3.11
CA ARG A 28 16.05 15.66 -2.95
C ARG A 28 17.46 15.76 -2.37
N ALA A 29 17.87 14.81 -1.53
CA ALA A 29 19.24 14.76 -1.01
C ALA A 29 20.24 14.41 -2.12
N CYS A 30 19.91 13.44 -2.98
CA CYS A 30 20.70 13.09 -4.16
C CYS A 30 20.87 14.27 -5.12
N SER A 31 19.77 14.92 -5.53
CA SER A 31 19.85 16.04 -6.48
C SER A 31 20.48 17.31 -5.93
N ARG A 32 20.76 17.37 -4.62
CA ARG A 32 21.51 18.44 -3.96
C ARG A 32 22.96 18.06 -3.67
N GLY A 33 23.41 16.88 -4.10
CA GLY A 33 24.77 16.39 -3.83
C GLY A 33 25.06 16.09 -2.36
N ARG A 34 24.04 15.84 -1.53
CA ARG A 34 24.23 15.51 -0.10
C ARG A 34 24.57 14.04 0.15
N ILE A 35 24.37 13.19 -0.84
CA ILE A 35 24.66 11.75 -0.78
C ILE A 35 25.64 11.48 -1.93
N SER A 36 26.85 11.03 -1.62
CA SER A 36 27.92 10.82 -2.60
C SER A 36 27.66 9.65 -3.57
N THR A 37 26.79 8.71 -3.20
CA THR A 37 26.51 7.50 -3.97
C THR A 37 25.38 7.66 -5.00
N CYS A 38 24.81 8.85 -5.15
CA CYS A 38 23.79 9.15 -6.15
C CYS A 38 23.94 10.56 -6.72
N ASP A 39 23.48 10.75 -7.95
CA ASP A 39 23.45 12.04 -8.65
C ASP A 39 22.07 12.23 -9.34
N CYS A 40 21.90 13.33 -10.06
CA CYS A 40 20.71 13.61 -10.85
C CYS A 40 20.42 12.49 -11.87
N ASP A 41 19.16 12.40 -12.27
CA ASP A 41 18.71 11.50 -13.34
C ASP A 41 19.31 11.92 -14.69
N ILE A 42 20.21 11.09 -15.21
CA ILE A 42 20.87 11.31 -16.51
C ILE A 42 20.02 10.85 -17.70
N SER A 43 18.93 10.10 -17.48
CA SER A 43 18.11 9.55 -18.57
C SER A 43 17.44 10.61 -19.45
N ARG A 44 17.41 11.86 -18.98
CA ARG A 44 16.88 13.03 -19.70
C ARG A 44 17.95 14.11 -19.92
N ARG A 45 19.24 13.84 -19.64
CA ARG A 45 20.33 14.81 -19.93
C ARG A 45 20.64 14.80 -21.44
N GLY A 46 21.24 15.88 -21.92
CA GLY A 46 21.80 15.95 -23.28
C GLY A 46 21.09 16.89 -24.26
N GLY A 47 20.29 17.86 -23.79
CA GLY A 47 19.70 18.88 -24.67
C GLY A 47 18.63 18.33 -25.61
N LEU A 48 18.08 17.14 -25.31
CA LEU A 48 17.00 16.54 -26.08
C LEU A 48 15.85 17.55 -26.21
N LYS A 49 15.52 17.92 -27.45
CA LYS A 49 14.42 18.82 -27.75
C LYS A 49 13.10 18.09 -27.48
N ALA A 50 12.19 18.78 -26.81
CA ALA A 50 10.83 18.33 -26.54
C ALA A 50 9.89 19.54 -26.66
N ALA A 51 8.59 19.29 -26.68
CA ALA A 51 7.58 20.33 -26.72
C ALA A 51 6.43 20.00 -25.76
N ASP A 52 5.77 21.04 -25.27
CA ASP A 52 4.51 20.94 -24.54
C ASP A 52 3.56 22.08 -24.95
N SER A 53 2.50 22.32 -24.18
CA SER A 53 1.51 23.38 -24.43
C SER A 53 2.08 24.81 -24.46
N GLU A 54 3.24 25.05 -23.84
CA GLU A 54 3.93 26.34 -23.81
C GLU A 54 5.04 26.42 -24.88
N GLY A 55 5.18 25.40 -25.74
CA GLY A 55 6.10 25.37 -26.86
C GLY A 55 7.37 24.54 -26.62
N ALA A 56 8.34 24.71 -27.52
CA ALA A 56 9.57 23.94 -27.51
C ALA A 56 10.45 24.22 -26.27
N PHE A 57 11.16 23.20 -25.81
CA PHE A 57 12.15 23.28 -24.74
C PHE A 57 13.22 22.21 -24.90
N THR A 58 14.33 22.36 -24.17
CA THR A 58 15.37 21.35 -24.08
C THR A 58 15.41 20.74 -22.68
N TRP A 59 15.64 19.43 -22.60
CA TRP A 59 15.95 18.82 -21.31
C TRP A 59 17.37 19.15 -20.87
N GLY A 60 17.53 19.59 -19.63
CA GLY A 60 18.83 19.91 -19.05
C GLY A 60 18.78 19.97 -17.52
N GLY A 61 19.73 20.67 -16.93
CA GLY A 61 19.83 20.84 -15.48
C GLY A 61 19.93 19.52 -14.70
N CYS A 62 19.52 19.57 -13.43
CA CYS A 62 19.51 18.41 -12.54
C CYS A 62 18.08 17.88 -12.37
N SER A 63 17.75 16.82 -13.11
CA SER A 63 16.50 16.09 -12.90
C SER A 63 16.58 15.22 -11.65
N ASP A 64 15.55 15.27 -10.81
CA ASP A 64 15.48 14.50 -9.57
C ASP A 64 15.45 12.97 -9.86
N PRO A 65 16.32 12.15 -9.25
CA PRO A 65 16.40 10.71 -9.48
C PRO A 65 15.30 9.94 -8.73
N ILE A 66 14.04 10.17 -9.10
CA ILE A 66 12.86 9.61 -8.39
C ILE A 66 12.90 8.07 -8.39
N ARG A 67 13.27 7.44 -9.51
CA ARG A 67 13.35 5.96 -9.62
C ARG A 67 14.39 5.37 -8.67
N PHE A 68 15.52 6.05 -8.50
CA PHE A 68 16.54 5.66 -7.53
C PHE A 68 15.98 5.74 -6.11
N GLY A 69 15.37 6.88 -5.74
CA GLY A 69 14.76 7.05 -4.41
C GLY A 69 13.71 5.97 -4.11
N MET A 70 12.83 5.67 -5.07
CA MET A 70 11.83 4.60 -4.94
C MET A 70 12.48 3.23 -4.70
N ARG A 71 13.60 2.92 -5.38
CA ARG A 71 14.31 1.64 -5.23
C ARG A 71 15.03 1.55 -3.88
N LEU A 72 15.73 2.61 -3.47
CA LEU A 72 16.45 2.62 -2.20
C LEU A 72 15.49 2.47 -1.02
N VAL A 73 14.40 3.26 -1.01
CA VAL A 73 13.41 3.20 0.07
C VAL A 73 12.72 1.84 0.11
N ARG A 74 12.46 1.22 -1.04
CA ARG A 74 11.95 -0.14 -1.10
C ARG A 74 12.88 -1.13 -0.39
N LEU A 75 14.20 -1.03 -0.61
CA LEU A 75 15.18 -1.90 0.03
C LEU A 75 15.26 -1.69 1.55
N LEU A 76 15.02 -0.47 2.02
CA LEU A 76 15.08 -0.11 3.44
C LEU A 76 13.80 -0.49 4.20
N GLN A 77 12.63 -0.30 3.59
CA GLN A 77 11.34 -0.42 4.27
C GLN A 77 10.61 -1.74 4.04
N GLU A 78 10.85 -2.43 2.91
CA GLU A 78 10.18 -3.70 2.65
C GLU A 78 10.92 -4.84 3.35
N PRO A 79 10.27 -5.59 4.26
CA PRO A 79 10.84 -6.79 4.81
C PRO A 79 11.07 -7.82 3.70
N ARG A 80 12.14 -8.62 3.83
CA ARG A 80 12.37 -9.78 2.95
C ARG A 80 11.34 -10.86 3.27
N ILE A 81 10.17 -10.79 2.63
CA ILE A 81 9.16 -11.85 2.68
C ILE A 81 9.75 -13.04 1.92
N THR A 82 10.36 -13.98 2.62
CA THR A 82 10.76 -15.25 2.03
C THR A 82 9.50 -16.00 1.63
N SER A 83 9.45 -16.47 0.37
CA SER A 83 8.36 -17.29 -0.13
C SER A 83 8.10 -18.47 0.81
N ALA A 84 6.86 -18.94 0.90
CA ALA A 84 6.50 -20.12 1.69
C ALA A 84 7.36 -21.35 1.35
N LYS A 85 7.91 -21.42 0.14
CA LYS A 85 8.86 -22.46 -0.29
C LYS A 85 10.20 -22.38 0.47
N ASP A 86 10.71 -21.18 0.77
CA ASP A 86 11.98 -20.99 1.48
C ASP A 86 11.84 -21.15 3.01
N ALA A 87 10.65 -20.82 3.54
CA ALA A 87 10.34 -20.99 4.96
C ALA A 87 10.18 -22.47 5.37
N ASP A 88 9.63 -23.32 4.49
CA ASP A 88 9.56 -24.78 4.70
C ASP A 88 10.96 -25.40 4.72
N SER A 89 11.85 -24.99 3.80
CA SER A 89 13.25 -25.43 3.76
C SER A 89 14.02 -25.10 5.05
N ARG A 90 13.83 -23.90 5.62
CA ARG A 90 14.46 -23.51 6.91
C ARG A 90 13.83 -24.18 8.13
N ARG A 91 12.52 -24.48 8.09
CA ARG A 91 11.84 -25.21 9.16
C ARG A 91 12.28 -26.67 9.19
N ARG A 92 12.49 -27.31 8.04
CA ARG A 92 13.08 -28.67 7.94
C ARG A 92 14.53 -28.71 8.44
N LEU A 93 15.35 -27.70 8.10
CA LEU A 93 16.73 -27.59 8.61
C LEU A 93 16.81 -27.42 10.14
N ARG A 94 15.82 -26.77 10.77
CA ARG A 94 15.78 -26.61 12.24
C ARG A 94 15.27 -27.84 12.99
N ILE A 95 14.42 -28.66 12.38
CA ILE A 95 13.86 -29.87 13.03
C ILE A 95 14.92 -30.96 13.22
N HIS A 96 15.97 -30.98 12.38
CA HIS A 96 17.08 -31.93 12.55
C HIS A 96 18.13 -31.50 13.58
N ALA A 97 18.09 -30.26 14.09
CA ALA A 97 19.20 -29.72 14.88
C ALA A 97 18.93 -29.64 16.39
N LEU A 98 17.69 -29.51 16.88
CA LEU A 98 17.43 -29.37 18.31
C LEU A 98 16.09 -30.01 18.70
N GLY A 99 16.15 -31.06 19.51
CA GLY A 99 15.02 -31.75 20.15
C GLY A 99 14.26 -30.85 21.14
N GLY A 100 13.57 -29.84 20.63
CA GLY A 100 12.79 -28.88 21.42
C GLY A 100 11.34 -29.31 21.62
N LYS A 101 10.89 -29.28 22.89
CA LYS A 101 9.51 -29.50 23.36
C LYS A 101 8.44 -28.90 22.43
N LYS A 102 7.41 -29.69 22.11
CA LYS A 102 6.19 -29.25 21.40
C LYS A 102 5.41 -28.24 22.26
N SER A 103 5.75 -26.95 22.16
CA SER A 103 4.89 -25.87 22.64
C SER A 103 3.69 -25.73 21.69
N ASP A 104 2.51 -25.48 22.23
CA ASP A 104 1.22 -25.40 21.56
C ASP A 104 1.28 -24.80 20.14
N THR A 105 1.04 -25.65 19.14
CA THR A 105 1.32 -25.36 17.72
C THR A 105 0.27 -24.47 17.07
N ARG A 106 -0.90 -24.32 17.70
CA ARG A 106 -2.06 -23.61 17.12
C ARG A 106 -1.99 -22.09 17.36
N GLU A 107 -1.62 -21.67 18.56
CA GLU A 107 -1.52 -20.26 18.91
C GLU A 107 -0.33 -19.57 18.22
N LYS A 108 0.80 -20.28 18.12
CA LYS A 108 2.00 -19.81 17.40
C LYS A 108 1.75 -19.64 15.90
N ARG A 109 0.95 -20.52 15.29
CA ARG A 109 0.59 -20.46 13.86
C ARG A 109 -0.28 -19.24 13.54
N GLY A 110 -1.25 -18.91 14.39
CA GLY A 110 -2.06 -17.70 14.23
C GLY A 110 -1.24 -16.42 14.34
N SER A 111 -0.25 -16.38 15.24
CA SER A 111 0.66 -15.24 15.36
C SER A 111 1.54 -15.04 14.11
N ASP A 112 2.01 -16.11 13.48
CA ASP A 112 2.80 -16.03 12.24
C ASP A 112 1.95 -15.52 11.06
N ASP A 113 0.69 -15.93 11.00
CA ASP A 113 -0.27 -15.52 9.96
C ASP A 113 -0.62 -14.03 10.08
N ASP A 114 -0.83 -13.51 11.30
CA ASP A 114 -1.09 -12.08 11.53
C ASP A 114 0.10 -11.20 11.13
N VAL A 115 1.33 -11.64 11.45
CA VAL A 115 2.55 -10.94 11.07
C VAL A 115 2.69 -10.90 9.55
N MET A 116 2.40 -12.01 8.86
CA MET A 116 2.42 -12.09 7.40
C MET A 116 1.36 -11.18 6.77
N ALA A 117 0.14 -11.19 7.29
CA ALA A 117 -0.95 -10.38 6.79
C ALA A 117 -0.61 -8.88 6.86
N ARG A 118 -0.12 -8.42 8.02
CA ARG A 118 0.36 -7.04 8.21
C ARG A 118 1.49 -6.69 7.24
N CYS A 119 2.46 -7.57 7.12
CA CYS A 119 3.60 -7.39 6.23
C CYS A 119 3.18 -7.18 4.77
N LEU A 120 2.22 -7.97 4.27
CA LEU A 120 1.71 -7.83 2.90
C LEU A 120 0.97 -6.50 2.68
N ILE A 121 0.22 -6.05 3.69
CA ILE A 121 -0.50 -4.78 3.67
C ILE A 121 0.48 -3.61 3.64
N ASP A 122 1.49 -3.64 4.49
CA ASP A 122 2.52 -2.62 4.54
C ASP A 122 3.25 -2.53 3.21
N VAL A 123 3.67 -3.66 2.62
CA VAL A 123 4.32 -3.68 1.30
C VAL A 123 3.43 -3.06 0.22
N HIS A 124 2.12 -3.37 0.20
CA HIS A 124 1.18 -2.76 -0.75
C HIS A 124 1.06 -1.24 -0.53
N ASN A 125 0.80 -0.82 0.70
CA ASN A 125 0.59 0.60 1.03
C ASN A 125 1.85 1.44 0.80
N GLN A 126 3.04 0.92 1.16
CA GLN A 126 4.32 1.55 0.84
C GLN A 126 4.48 1.71 -0.69
N LYS A 127 4.13 0.69 -1.47
CA LYS A 127 4.20 0.76 -2.94
C LYS A 127 3.26 1.83 -3.51
N VAL A 128 2.06 1.97 -2.97
CA VAL A 128 1.13 3.05 -3.34
C VAL A 128 1.74 4.41 -3.02
N GLY A 129 2.27 4.60 -1.81
CA GLY A 129 2.92 5.84 -1.39
C GLY A 129 4.10 6.24 -2.29
N ARG A 130 5.00 5.31 -2.60
CA ARG A 130 6.11 5.55 -3.55
C ARG A 130 5.61 5.92 -4.95
N ARG A 131 4.49 5.35 -5.40
CA ARG A 131 3.89 5.67 -6.70
C ARG A 131 3.33 7.09 -6.74
N PHE A 132 2.77 7.59 -5.65
CA PHE A 132 2.24 8.96 -5.59
C PHE A 132 3.34 10.01 -5.76
N ILE A 133 4.57 9.76 -5.27
CA ILE A 133 5.72 10.62 -5.59
C ILE A 133 6.02 10.67 -7.09
N TRP A 134 5.90 9.54 -7.77
CA TRP A 134 6.10 9.49 -9.23
C TRP A 134 4.98 10.21 -9.97
N GLN A 135 3.73 10.10 -9.53
CA GLN A 135 2.59 10.77 -10.14
C GLN A 135 2.61 12.28 -9.93
N SER A 136 3.03 12.75 -8.75
CA SER A 136 3.10 14.17 -8.40
C SER A 136 4.40 14.84 -8.84
N ARG A 137 5.14 14.28 -9.80
CA ARG A 137 6.39 14.88 -10.31
C ARG A 137 6.06 16.04 -11.23
N GLU A 138 6.86 17.09 -11.15
CA GLU A 138 6.65 18.34 -11.90
C GLU A 138 7.79 18.56 -12.89
N LYS A 139 7.48 19.17 -14.03
CA LYS A 139 8.49 19.76 -14.92
C LYS A 139 8.73 21.20 -14.45
N LYS A 140 9.96 21.54 -14.12
CA LYS A 140 10.40 22.91 -13.84
C LYS A 140 11.26 23.40 -14.99
N CYS A 141 11.08 24.66 -15.38
CA CYS A 141 11.78 25.25 -16.49
C CYS A 141 12.43 26.56 -16.09
N LYS A 142 13.55 26.87 -16.72
CA LYS A 142 14.18 28.19 -16.69
C LYS A 142 14.14 28.77 -18.09
N CYS A 143 13.59 29.97 -18.21
CA CYS A 143 13.59 30.75 -19.43
C CYS A 143 14.96 31.41 -19.63
N HIS A 144 15.41 31.41 -20.88
CA HIS A 144 16.62 32.04 -21.36
C HIS A 144 16.20 32.93 -22.54
N GLY A 145 16.23 34.24 -22.35
CA GLY A 145 15.91 35.20 -23.39
C GLY A 145 16.28 36.61 -22.96
N VAL A 146 16.51 37.47 -23.95
CA VAL A 146 16.85 38.88 -23.72
C VAL A 146 15.69 39.56 -23.00
N SER A 147 16.00 40.36 -21.98
CA SER A 147 15.01 41.13 -21.21
C SER A 147 13.88 40.31 -20.56
N GLY A 148 14.11 39.03 -20.25
CA GLY A 148 13.13 38.17 -19.56
C GLY A 148 12.16 37.41 -20.49
N ALA A 149 12.35 37.48 -21.81
CA ALA A 149 11.60 36.66 -22.74
C ALA A 149 11.86 35.15 -22.53
N CYS A 150 10.86 34.31 -22.80
CA CYS A 150 10.96 32.84 -22.67
C CYS A 150 10.98 32.13 -24.04
N THR A 151 11.75 32.65 -25.00
CA THR A 151 11.88 32.06 -26.34
C THR A 151 12.65 30.75 -26.34
N LEU A 152 13.70 30.65 -25.51
CA LEU A 152 14.40 29.41 -25.21
C LEU A 152 14.19 29.07 -23.75
N ARG A 153 13.99 27.80 -23.44
CA ARG A 153 13.92 27.35 -22.04
C ARG A 153 14.47 25.96 -21.87
N THR A 154 15.13 25.77 -20.73
CA THR A 154 15.67 24.49 -20.31
C THR A 154 14.83 23.96 -19.18
N CYS A 155 14.38 22.71 -19.26
CA CYS A 155 13.53 22.09 -18.25
C CYS A 155 14.18 20.85 -17.63
N TRP A 156 13.80 20.58 -16.39
CA TRP A 156 14.22 19.42 -15.62
C TRP A 156 13.06 18.88 -14.80
N GLN A 157 13.12 17.60 -14.47
CA GLN A 157 12.10 16.96 -13.66
C GLN A 157 12.40 17.16 -12.17
N ARG A 158 11.39 17.50 -11.37
CA ARG A 158 11.51 17.62 -9.92
C ARG A 158 10.42 16.81 -9.23
N VAL A 159 10.70 16.33 -8.01
CA VAL A 159 9.61 15.88 -7.13
C VAL A 159 8.74 17.10 -6.81
N GLY A 160 7.43 16.96 -6.99
CA GLY A 160 6.50 18.05 -6.70
C GLY A 160 6.42 18.39 -5.21
N ALA A 161 5.59 19.37 -4.89
CA ALA A 161 5.29 19.71 -3.51
C ALA A 161 4.67 18.50 -2.77
N PHE A 162 5.10 18.26 -1.52
CA PHE A 162 4.55 17.13 -0.75
C PHE A 162 3.05 17.32 -0.44
N ARG A 163 2.54 18.55 -0.50
CA ARG A 163 1.11 18.83 -0.37
C ARG A 163 0.28 18.07 -1.41
N GLY A 164 0.68 18.10 -2.68
CA GLY A 164 -0.03 17.34 -3.73
C GLY A 164 0.03 15.83 -3.52
N VAL A 165 1.11 15.32 -2.94
CA VAL A 165 1.21 13.91 -2.48
C VAL A 165 0.23 13.64 -1.34
N GLY A 166 0.13 14.57 -0.39
CA GLY A 166 -0.83 14.53 0.71
C GLY A 166 -2.28 14.46 0.22
N ASP A 167 -2.63 15.21 -0.81
CA ASP A 167 -3.96 15.19 -1.42
C ASP A 167 -4.27 13.83 -2.08
N LEU A 168 -3.30 13.25 -2.80
CA LEU A 168 -3.40 11.90 -3.35
C LEU A 168 -3.56 10.84 -2.25
N LEU A 169 -2.75 10.93 -1.19
CA LEU A 169 -2.84 10.03 -0.03
C LEU A 169 -4.19 10.18 0.68
N LYS A 170 -4.71 11.40 0.83
CA LYS A 170 -6.01 11.65 1.47
C LYS A 170 -7.14 11.08 0.64
N LYS A 171 -7.10 11.25 -0.69
CA LYS A 171 -8.07 10.63 -1.62
C LYS A 171 -8.02 9.10 -1.55
N ALA A 172 -6.82 8.53 -1.44
CA ALA A 172 -6.62 7.09 -1.31
C ALA A 172 -7.09 6.55 0.05
N TYR A 173 -6.93 7.33 1.12
CA TYR A 173 -7.45 7.02 2.46
C TYR A 173 -8.98 6.97 2.46
N SER A 174 -9.66 7.98 1.92
CA SER A 174 -11.14 8.00 1.87
C SER A 174 -11.72 6.84 1.06
N ASN A 175 -10.98 6.33 0.08
CA ASN A 175 -11.39 5.21 -0.77
C ASN A 175 -10.62 3.91 -0.50
N ALA A 176 -10.04 3.76 0.69
CA ALA A 176 -9.26 2.58 1.05
C ALA A 176 -10.14 1.33 1.06
N LEU A 177 -9.55 0.19 0.71
CA LEU A 177 -10.23 -1.08 0.54
C LEU A 177 -10.00 -1.99 1.75
N GLN A 178 -11.08 -2.49 2.33
CA GLN A 178 -10.98 -3.56 3.31
C GLN A 178 -10.68 -4.88 2.61
N VAL A 179 -9.71 -5.62 3.12
CA VAL A 179 -9.25 -6.89 2.57
C VAL A 179 -9.38 -8.00 3.60
N SER A 180 -9.20 -9.24 3.17
CA SER A 180 -9.03 -10.40 4.05
C SER A 180 -7.70 -11.10 3.76
N PHE A 181 -7.19 -11.84 4.73
CA PHE A 181 -6.00 -12.67 4.57
C PHE A 181 -6.41 -14.14 4.47
N ASP A 182 -6.05 -14.80 3.37
CA ASP A 182 -6.20 -16.26 3.28
C ASP A 182 -4.93 -16.94 3.81
N ALA A 183 -5.05 -17.55 4.99
CA ALA A 183 -3.97 -18.29 5.64
C ALA A 183 -3.51 -19.53 4.83
N ALA A 184 -4.40 -20.14 4.04
CA ALA A 184 -4.05 -21.31 3.23
C ALA A 184 -3.14 -20.93 2.06
N THR A 185 -3.44 -19.82 1.38
CA THR A 185 -2.64 -19.35 0.23
C THR A 185 -1.61 -18.28 0.59
N ARG A 186 -1.61 -17.79 1.84
CA ARG A 186 -0.79 -16.65 2.31
C ARG A 186 -0.90 -15.42 1.43
N GLN A 187 -2.13 -15.09 1.01
CA GLN A 187 -2.39 -13.98 0.10
C GLN A 187 -3.49 -13.08 0.65
N LEU A 188 -3.37 -11.78 0.34
CA LEU A 188 -4.45 -10.83 0.52
C LEU A 188 -5.52 -11.03 -0.56
N ARG A 189 -6.78 -10.92 -0.14
CA ARG A 189 -7.96 -11.00 -1.01
C ARG A 189 -8.88 -9.83 -0.75
N ARG A 190 -9.65 -9.45 -1.76
CA ARG A 190 -10.75 -8.51 -1.54
C ARG A 190 -11.74 -9.16 -0.57
N LEU A 191 -12.20 -8.41 0.43
CA LEU A 191 -13.34 -8.84 1.24
C LEU A 191 -14.54 -8.99 0.30
N ALA A 192 -15.02 -10.21 0.13
CA ALA A 192 -16.27 -10.41 -0.60
C ALA A 192 -17.35 -9.73 0.24
N ASP A 193 -18.05 -8.73 -0.33
CA ASP A 193 -19.25 -8.22 0.31
C ASP A 193 -20.17 -9.41 0.58
N PRO A 194 -20.63 -9.63 1.83
CA PRO A 194 -21.64 -10.65 2.12
C PRO A 194 -22.90 -10.50 1.26
N LEU A 195 -23.08 -9.31 0.65
CA LEU A 195 -24.20 -8.93 -0.22
C LEU A 195 -23.99 -9.24 -1.71
N TYR A 196 -22.85 -9.80 -2.14
CA TYR A 196 -22.52 -9.91 -3.56
C TYR A 196 -22.00 -11.29 -3.99
N PHE A 197 -22.62 -12.34 -3.48
CA PHE A 197 -22.87 -13.55 -4.28
C PHE A 197 -24.37 -13.58 -4.60
N GLY A 198 -24.77 -13.04 -5.76
CA GLY A 198 -26.14 -13.20 -6.27
C GLY A 198 -27.28 -12.52 -5.50
N GLY A 199 -27.02 -11.63 -4.53
CA GLY A 199 -28.05 -10.76 -3.95
C GLY A 199 -29.04 -11.40 -2.96
N MET A 200 -28.69 -12.49 -2.26
CA MET A 200 -29.52 -13.00 -1.15
C MET A 200 -28.69 -13.39 0.08
N PRO A 201 -29.06 -12.92 1.30
CA PRO A 201 -28.47 -13.43 2.53
C PRO A 201 -28.87 -14.89 2.76
N LEU A 202 -27.89 -15.76 3.05
CA LEU A 202 -28.16 -17.12 3.50
C LEU A 202 -28.83 -17.06 4.88
N PRO A 203 -30.00 -17.69 5.08
CA PRO A 203 -30.65 -17.73 6.39
C PRO A 203 -29.79 -18.51 7.40
N ALA A 204 -29.81 -18.07 8.65
CA ALA A 204 -28.95 -18.53 9.74
C ALA A 204 -29.16 -20.00 10.20
N GLY A 205 -29.87 -20.83 9.42
CA GLY A 205 -30.29 -22.18 9.81
C GLY A 205 -29.62 -23.36 9.10
N HIS A 206 -28.77 -23.16 8.09
CA HIS A 206 -28.20 -24.27 7.29
C HIS A 206 -26.69 -24.49 7.54
N LEU A 207 -26.30 -24.52 8.81
CA LEU A 207 -25.08 -25.22 9.23
C LEU A 207 -25.48 -26.66 9.52
N MET A 208 -25.37 -27.52 8.49
CA MET A 208 -25.17 -28.98 8.52
C MET A 208 -25.91 -29.66 7.36
N LYS A 209 -25.18 -29.95 6.28
CA LYS A 209 -24.98 -31.29 5.69
C LYS A 209 -24.30 -31.11 4.33
N ARG A 210 -23.08 -31.64 4.23
CA ARG A 210 -22.44 -31.95 2.94
C ARG A 210 -23.38 -32.92 2.22
N SER A 211 -24.03 -32.48 1.14
CA SER A 211 -24.53 -33.39 0.12
C SER A 211 -24.25 -32.80 -1.26
N THR A 212 -23.40 -33.51 -1.98
CA THR A 212 -22.97 -33.24 -3.35
C THR A 212 -24.10 -33.63 -4.30
N SER A 213 -25.06 -32.74 -4.54
CA SER A 213 -26.00 -32.94 -5.66
C SER A 213 -26.72 -31.66 -5.99
N TRP A 214 -26.10 -30.76 -6.75
CA TRP A 214 -26.83 -29.86 -7.65
C TRP A 214 -25.93 -29.54 -8.86
N PHE A 215 -26.47 -29.83 -10.05
CA PHE A 215 -26.04 -29.46 -11.41
C PHE A 215 -25.23 -30.49 -12.23
N VAL A 216 -25.99 -31.33 -12.94
CA VAL A 216 -25.65 -31.89 -14.25
C VAL A 216 -25.80 -30.79 -15.30
N GLY A 217 -24.75 -30.58 -16.09
CA GLY A 217 -24.74 -29.69 -17.26
C GLY A 217 -23.73 -30.22 -18.26
N SER A 218 -24.23 -30.82 -19.34
CA SER A 218 -23.47 -31.44 -20.42
C SER A 218 -22.65 -30.40 -21.20
N ASN A 219 -21.33 -30.39 -21.01
CA ASN A 219 -20.27 -30.22 -22.03
C ASN A 219 -18.91 -29.94 -21.37
N GLY A 220 -18.06 -30.96 -21.31
CA GLY A 220 -16.64 -30.89 -21.67
C GLY A 220 -15.66 -29.91 -21.00
N GLY A 221 -15.96 -29.28 -19.87
CA GLY A 221 -14.99 -28.41 -19.17
C GLY A 221 -15.20 -28.39 -17.67
N ASN A 222 -14.17 -28.79 -16.89
CA ASN A 222 -14.24 -28.88 -15.43
C ASN A 222 -14.64 -27.52 -14.80
N PRO A 223 -15.90 -27.32 -14.37
CA PRO A 223 -16.44 -25.99 -14.02
C PRO A 223 -15.70 -25.33 -12.85
N LEU A 224 -15.14 -26.17 -11.97
CA LEU A 224 -14.38 -25.77 -10.79
C LEU A 224 -13.08 -25.05 -11.14
N ALA A 225 -12.42 -25.42 -12.24
CA ALA A 225 -11.16 -24.81 -12.65
C ALA A 225 -11.38 -23.41 -13.23
N TRP A 226 -12.42 -23.23 -14.04
CA TRP A 226 -12.80 -21.93 -14.59
C TRP A 226 -13.32 -21.00 -13.50
N GLN A 227 -14.19 -21.48 -12.60
CA GLN A 227 -14.66 -20.71 -11.45
C GLN A 227 -13.52 -20.33 -10.49
N ARG A 228 -12.55 -21.22 -10.21
CA ARG A 228 -11.35 -20.88 -9.41
C ARG A 228 -10.51 -19.80 -10.08
N ARG A 229 -10.23 -19.94 -11.39
CA ARG A 229 -9.45 -18.97 -12.15
C ARG A 229 -10.13 -17.59 -12.19
N ARG A 230 -11.47 -17.56 -12.31
CA ARG A 230 -12.28 -16.33 -12.26
C ARG A 230 -12.27 -15.69 -10.86
N ARG A 231 -12.33 -16.49 -9.78
CA ARG A 231 -12.20 -15.98 -8.40
C ARG A 231 -10.81 -15.41 -8.12
N GLU A 232 -9.75 -16.04 -8.59
CA GLU A 232 -8.37 -15.50 -8.50
C GLU A 232 -8.20 -14.18 -9.26
N THR A 233 -8.79 -14.06 -10.44
CA THR A 233 -8.72 -12.82 -11.22
C THR A 233 -9.64 -11.73 -10.71
N GLN A 234 -10.73 -12.03 -9.99
CA GLN A 234 -11.68 -11.02 -9.53
C GLN A 234 -11.48 -10.61 -8.05
N PHE A 235 -10.96 -11.49 -7.21
CA PHE A 235 -10.82 -11.27 -5.76
C PHE A 235 -9.45 -11.67 -5.18
N GLY A 236 -8.55 -12.27 -5.97
CA GLY A 236 -7.24 -12.77 -5.51
C GLY A 236 -6.10 -11.75 -5.53
N GLU A 237 -4.87 -12.23 -5.30
CA GLU A 237 -3.65 -11.40 -5.22
C GLU A 237 -3.42 -10.53 -6.48
N LYS A 238 -3.76 -11.07 -7.66
CA LYS A 238 -3.68 -10.34 -8.94
C LYS A 238 -4.61 -9.12 -8.96
N TRP A 239 -5.78 -9.21 -8.31
CA TRP A 239 -6.68 -8.08 -8.18
C TRP A 239 -6.09 -6.99 -7.28
N ILE A 240 -5.55 -7.35 -6.11
CA ILE A 240 -4.89 -6.41 -5.19
C ILE A 240 -3.73 -5.69 -5.89
N LYS A 241 -2.88 -6.42 -6.64
CA LYS A 241 -1.76 -5.85 -7.40
C LYS A 241 -2.19 -4.83 -8.47
N ARG A 242 -3.43 -4.88 -8.95
CA ARG A 242 -3.99 -3.89 -9.90
C ARG A 242 -4.45 -2.61 -9.21
N GLN A 243 -4.72 -2.64 -7.90
CA GLN A 243 -5.14 -1.49 -7.10
C GLN A 243 -3.95 -0.58 -6.76
N LYS A 244 -3.34 0.01 -7.79
CA LYS A 244 -2.09 0.76 -7.66
C LYS A 244 -2.26 2.15 -7.02
N ASP A 245 -3.49 2.63 -6.85
CA ASP A 245 -3.84 3.95 -6.27
C ASP A 245 -4.77 3.83 -5.04
N LYS A 246 -4.98 2.62 -4.52
CA LYS A 246 -5.85 2.36 -3.36
C LYS A 246 -5.04 1.78 -2.23
N LEU A 247 -5.24 2.32 -1.04
CA LEU A 247 -4.72 1.73 0.20
C LEU A 247 -5.57 0.52 0.60
N VAL A 248 -4.98 -0.40 1.34
CA VAL A 248 -5.67 -1.61 1.85
C VAL A 248 -5.50 -1.72 3.36
N TYR A 249 -6.51 -2.28 4.04
CA TYR A 249 -6.54 -2.47 5.50
C TYR A 249 -7.37 -3.73 5.87
N LEU A 250 -7.15 -4.30 7.05
CA LEU A 250 -7.91 -5.47 7.55
C LEU A 250 -8.93 -5.05 8.61
N ASP A 251 -8.44 -4.31 9.61
CA ASP A 251 -9.15 -4.10 10.86
C ASP A 251 -10.00 -2.84 10.78
N TYR A 252 -11.17 -2.88 11.40
CA TYR A 252 -11.97 -1.68 11.60
C TYR A 252 -11.23 -0.68 12.48
N SER A 253 -11.34 0.59 12.12
CA SER A 253 -10.80 1.67 12.93
C SER A 253 -11.55 1.72 14.28
N PRO A 254 -10.84 1.92 15.40
CA PRO A 254 -11.46 2.08 16.70
C PRO A 254 -12.28 3.38 16.76
N ASP A 255 -13.16 3.46 17.75
CA ASP A 255 -13.85 4.70 18.07
C ASP A 255 -12.87 5.69 18.73
N TYR A 256 -12.34 6.61 17.92
CA TYR A 256 -11.41 7.64 18.38
C TYR A 256 -12.06 8.69 19.29
N CYS A 257 -13.39 8.70 19.41
CA CYS A 257 -14.13 9.55 20.33
C CYS A 257 -14.26 8.92 21.72
N LYS A 258 -13.72 7.71 21.96
CA LYS A 258 -13.63 7.11 23.29
C LYS A 258 -12.18 7.00 23.70
N ALA A 259 -11.90 7.32 24.96
CA ALA A 259 -10.57 7.20 25.48
C ALA A 259 -10.17 5.72 25.62
N ASP A 260 -9.26 5.24 24.77
CA ASP A 260 -8.65 3.91 24.90
C ASP A 260 -7.13 4.04 25.06
N HIS A 261 -6.63 3.78 26.27
CA HIS A 261 -5.21 3.81 26.61
C HIS A 261 -4.37 2.75 25.89
N ARG A 262 -5.01 1.80 25.21
CA ARG A 262 -4.34 0.73 24.46
C ARG A 262 -3.94 1.17 23.05
N ILE A 263 -4.53 2.24 22.52
CA ILE A 263 -4.41 2.65 21.11
C ILE A 263 -3.44 3.84 20.94
N GLY A 264 -2.97 4.43 22.04
CA GLY A 264 -1.96 5.49 22.03
C GLY A 264 -1.72 6.09 23.41
N LYS A 265 -0.76 7.02 23.51
CA LYS A 265 -0.52 7.77 24.76
C LYS A 265 -1.73 8.65 25.09
N ALA A 266 -2.13 8.67 26.36
CA ALA A 266 -3.36 9.31 26.87
C ALA A 266 -3.59 10.76 26.41
N THR A 267 -2.53 11.55 26.20
CA THR A 267 -2.61 12.96 25.81
C THR A 267 -3.11 13.20 24.38
N VAL A 268 -2.84 12.28 23.44
CA VAL A 268 -3.36 12.37 22.07
C VAL A 268 -4.83 11.97 22.04
N VAL A 269 -5.19 10.98 22.85
CA VAL A 269 -6.55 10.48 23.03
C VAL A 269 -7.46 11.58 23.60
N GLN A 270 -6.98 12.35 24.59
CA GLN A 270 -7.71 13.48 25.18
C GLN A 270 -8.05 14.57 24.14
N ARG A 271 -7.08 14.96 23.28
CA ARG A 271 -7.32 15.99 22.25
C ARG A 271 -8.26 15.51 21.14
N LEU A 272 -8.25 14.21 20.83
CA LEU A 272 -9.18 13.61 19.86
C LEU A 272 -10.60 13.57 20.41
N TYR A 273 -10.75 13.20 21.69
CA TYR A 273 -12.03 13.26 22.42
C TYR A 273 -12.62 14.68 22.40
N GLU A 274 -11.85 15.69 22.80
CA GLU A 274 -12.30 17.09 22.81
C GLU A 274 -12.73 17.58 21.42
N ARG A 275 -12.06 17.11 20.36
CA ARG A 275 -12.42 17.45 18.98
C ARG A 275 -13.73 16.79 18.54
N CYS A 276 -13.97 15.52 18.93
CA CYS A 276 -15.25 14.84 18.68
C CYS A 276 -16.40 15.53 19.40
N VAL A 277 -16.23 15.86 20.69
CA VAL A 277 -17.25 16.54 21.51
C VAL A 277 -17.66 17.87 20.90
N ARG A 278 -16.69 18.66 20.40
CA ARG A 278 -16.98 19.95 19.74
C ARG A 278 -17.76 19.79 18.43
N THR A 279 -17.48 18.76 17.63
CA THR A 279 -18.22 18.51 16.38
C THR A 279 -19.64 17.98 16.61
N VAL A 280 -19.87 17.21 17.68
CA VAL A 280 -21.20 16.71 18.04
C VAL A 280 -22.09 17.84 18.59
N HIS A 281 -21.53 18.75 19.39
CA HIS A 281 -22.27 19.93 19.88
C HIS A 281 -22.60 20.96 18.79
N GLN A 282 -21.95 20.93 17.63
CA GLN A 282 -22.30 21.79 16.49
C GLN A 282 -23.38 21.20 15.58
N GLN A 283 -23.80 19.94 15.80
CA GLN A 283 -24.81 19.25 14.98
C GLN A 283 -26.18 19.11 15.66
N ASN A 284 -26.30 19.48 16.94
CA ASN A 284 -27.58 19.63 17.62
C ASN A 284 -27.70 21.08 18.12
N PRO A 285 -28.46 21.95 17.43
CA PRO A 285 -28.82 23.27 17.95
C PRO A 285 -29.71 23.16 19.20
#